data_AF-A0A3C1RMR0-F1
#
_entry.id   AF-A0A3C1RMR0-F1
#
_cell.length_a   1.000
_cell.length_b   1.000
_cell.length_c   1.000
_cell.angle_alpha   90.00
_cell.angle_beta   90.00
_cell.angle_gamma   90.00
#
_symmetry.space_group_name_H-M   'P 1'
#
loop_
_entity.id
_entity.type
_entity.pdbx_description
1 polymer ?
#
loop_
_entity_poly.entity_id
_entity_poly.type
_entity_poly.pdbx_seq_one_letter_code
_entity_poly.pdbx_strand_id
1 'polypeptide(L)'
;MPQPPRLIVICGATATGKSGLAIELAERLGSVVLSADSRLVYRGFDIGTAKPTVAERRSIPHYLIDICEPTQTLTVADYQDQAQELINKLLFGAPILLVGGTGLYIKSIVRGMKIPRVAPEPELRSQLQGLGQLQCYQMLKQIDPIAAQKIHGNDQFRTLRALEVYYITGQPISEQQGENPPDYPILQIGLNCESEALTHRIQKRTENMMERGFVQEVEQLCQKYGTELSLLETLGYQE
;
A
#
# COMPACT_ATOMS: atom_id res chain seq x y z
N MET A 1 -28.91 -17.87 -7.52
CA MET A 1 -27.88 -17.14 -8.29
C MET A 1 -26.82 -16.65 -7.32
N PRO A 2 -25.52 -16.68 -7.63
CA PRO A 2 -24.50 -16.11 -6.76
C PRO A 2 -24.79 -14.61 -6.57
N GLN A 3 -24.63 -14.11 -5.34
CA GLN A 3 -24.79 -12.68 -5.07
C GLN A 3 -23.71 -11.90 -5.86
N PRO A 4 -24.05 -10.74 -6.44
CA PRO A 4 -23.06 -9.91 -7.12
C PRO A 4 -21.93 -9.52 -6.15
N PRO A 5 -20.68 -9.40 -6.63
CA PRO A 5 -19.57 -9.02 -5.75
C PRO A 5 -19.81 -7.64 -5.16
N ARG A 6 -19.51 -7.49 -3.87
CA ARG A 6 -19.51 -6.18 -3.21
C ARG A 6 -18.19 -5.44 -3.44
N LEU A 7 -17.12 -6.20 -3.67
CA LEU A 7 -15.78 -5.67 -3.91
C LEU A 7 -15.16 -6.35 -5.13
N ILE A 8 -14.68 -5.57 -6.08
CA ILE A 8 -13.89 -6.04 -7.21
C ILE A 8 -12.47 -5.51 -7.04
N VAL A 9 -11.50 -6.40 -6.88
CA VAL A 9 -10.09 -6.06 -6.78
C VAL A 9 -9.47 -6.13 -8.17
N ILE A 10 -8.79 -5.06 -8.59
CA ILE A 10 -8.02 -5.02 -9.84
C ILE A 10 -6.55 -4.82 -9.46
N CYS A 11 -5.77 -5.89 -9.60
CA CYS A 11 -4.36 -5.93 -9.22
C CYS A 11 -3.46 -6.37 -10.37
N GLY A 12 -2.15 -6.20 -10.23
CA GLY A 12 -1.17 -6.53 -11.26
C GLY A 12 0.02 -5.56 -11.24
N ALA A 13 1.05 -5.87 -12.02
CA ALA A 13 2.27 -5.06 -12.10
C ALA A 13 2.01 -3.61 -12.55
N THR A 14 2.93 -2.70 -12.27
CA THR A 14 2.89 -1.33 -12.81
C THR A 14 2.82 -1.37 -14.34
N ALA A 15 2.12 -0.41 -14.97
CA ALA A 15 1.95 -0.34 -16.42
C ALA A 15 1.16 -1.49 -17.10
N THR A 16 0.47 -2.36 -16.34
CA THR A 16 -0.44 -3.38 -16.93
C THR A 16 -1.80 -2.84 -17.37
N GLY A 17 -2.12 -1.57 -17.09
CA GLY A 17 -3.38 -0.93 -17.52
C GLY A 17 -4.50 -0.91 -16.48
N LYS A 18 -4.20 -1.22 -15.20
CA LYS A 18 -5.19 -1.28 -14.11
C LYS A 18 -6.11 -0.06 -14.03
N SER A 19 -5.55 1.15 -14.06
CA SER A 19 -6.33 2.38 -13.92
C SER A 19 -7.30 2.60 -15.07
N GLY A 20 -6.89 2.30 -16.31
CA GLY A 20 -7.77 2.41 -17.48
C GLY A 20 -8.95 1.43 -17.41
N LEU A 21 -8.68 0.17 -17.05
CA LEU A 21 -9.74 -0.82 -16.84
C LEU A 21 -10.68 -0.42 -15.69
N ALA A 22 -10.13 0.09 -14.59
CA ALA A 22 -10.93 0.53 -13.45
C ALA A 22 -11.87 1.68 -13.82
N ILE A 23 -11.39 2.63 -14.62
CA ILE A 23 -12.18 3.77 -15.08
C ILE A 23 -13.36 3.28 -15.94
N GLU A 24 -13.08 2.45 -16.94
CA GLU A 24 -14.11 1.92 -17.84
C GLU A 24 -15.15 1.06 -17.09
N LEU A 25 -14.71 0.25 -16.13
CA LEU A 25 -15.62 -0.54 -15.30
C LEU A 25 -16.46 0.34 -14.37
N ALA A 26 -15.87 1.38 -13.78
CA ALA A 26 -16.58 2.26 -12.88
C ALA A 26 -17.70 3.03 -13.59
N GLU A 27 -17.46 3.53 -14.80
CA GLU A 27 -18.48 4.18 -15.64
C GLU A 27 -19.64 3.24 -15.97
N ARG A 28 -19.33 2.01 -16.38
CA ARG A 28 -20.36 1.02 -16.78
C ARG A 28 -21.20 0.52 -15.60
N LEU A 29 -20.60 0.42 -14.41
CA LEU A 29 -21.24 -0.14 -13.22
C LEU A 29 -21.83 0.92 -12.28
N GLY A 30 -21.59 2.22 -12.54
CA GLY A 30 -21.91 3.28 -11.58
C GLY A 30 -21.14 3.11 -10.26
N SER A 31 -19.91 2.61 -10.35
CA SER A 31 -19.05 2.26 -9.21
C SER A 31 -18.07 3.39 -8.89
N VAL A 32 -17.38 3.23 -7.75
CA VAL A 32 -16.30 4.10 -7.29
C VAL A 32 -14.99 3.33 -7.19
N VAL A 33 -13.87 4.07 -7.14
CA VAL A 33 -12.53 3.49 -7.03
C VAL A 33 -11.93 3.80 -5.66
N LEU A 34 -11.47 2.78 -4.95
CA LEU A 34 -10.57 2.88 -3.80
C LEU A 34 -9.16 2.53 -4.26
N SER A 35 -8.22 3.45 -4.08
CA SER A 35 -6.81 3.21 -4.38
C SER A 35 -6.20 2.23 -3.37
N ALA A 36 -5.48 1.22 -3.86
CA ALA A 36 -4.65 0.29 -3.10
C ALA A 36 -3.17 0.45 -3.49
N ASP A 37 -2.69 1.68 -3.44
CA ASP A 37 -1.33 2.07 -3.79
C ASP A 37 -0.71 2.91 -2.68
N SER A 38 0.43 2.47 -2.17
CA SER A 38 1.09 3.09 -1.02
C SER A 38 1.78 4.41 -1.33
N ARG A 39 1.79 4.86 -2.60
CA ARG A 39 2.38 6.13 -3.04
C ARG A 39 1.31 7.14 -3.42
N LEU A 40 0.18 6.68 -4.00
CA LEU A 40 -0.94 7.57 -4.34
C LEU A 40 -1.61 8.21 -3.12
N VAL A 41 -1.44 7.64 -1.94
CA VAL A 41 -1.94 8.21 -0.67
C VAL A 41 -1.28 9.55 -0.32
N TYR A 42 -0.10 9.86 -0.88
CA TYR A 42 0.69 11.03 -0.53
C TYR A 42 0.45 12.23 -1.46
N ARG A 43 0.25 13.40 -0.85
CA ARG A 43 0.07 14.67 -1.55
C ARG A 43 1.33 15.13 -2.26
N GLY A 44 1.19 15.69 -3.46
CA GLY A 44 2.30 16.23 -4.26
C GLY A 44 3.16 15.20 -4.98
N PHE A 45 2.92 13.91 -4.77
CA PHE A 45 3.53 12.82 -5.53
C PHE A 45 2.58 12.40 -6.67
N ASP A 46 2.52 13.18 -7.76
CA ASP A 46 1.49 13.06 -8.78
C ASP A 46 2.01 12.40 -10.08
N ILE A 47 3.08 12.93 -10.65
CA ILE A 47 3.64 12.52 -11.94
C ILE A 47 4.38 11.19 -11.78
N GLY A 48 5.35 11.10 -10.87
CA GLY A 48 6.19 9.90 -10.70
C GLY A 48 5.40 8.66 -10.28
N THR A 49 4.29 8.86 -9.57
CA THR A 49 3.39 7.78 -9.15
C THR A 49 2.33 7.44 -10.23
N ALA A 50 2.24 8.26 -11.28
CA ALA A 50 1.10 8.43 -12.16
C ALA A 50 -0.25 8.31 -11.46
N LYS A 51 -0.43 9.20 -10.51
CA LYS A 51 -1.72 9.46 -9.91
C LYS A 51 -2.73 9.84 -11.00
N PRO A 52 -3.96 9.32 -10.95
CA PRO A 52 -5.02 9.76 -11.86
C PRO A 52 -5.12 11.28 -11.90
N THR A 53 -5.29 11.84 -13.08
CA THR A 53 -5.42 13.28 -13.29
C THR A 53 -6.70 13.81 -12.66
N VAL A 54 -6.77 15.13 -12.45
CA VAL A 54 -7.99 15.79 -11.96
C VAL A 54 -9.18 15.52 -12.87
N ALA A 55 -8.97 15.41 -14.19
CA ALA A 55 -10.03 15.07 -15.13
C ALA A 55 -10.59 13.66 -14.90
N GLU A 56 -9.72 12.66 -14.76
CA GLU A 56 -10.12 11.27 -14.46
C GLU A 56 -10.78 11.13 -13.09
N ARG A 57 -10.34 11.90 -12.09
CA ARG A 57 -10.98 11.90 -10.76
C ARG A 57 -12.31 12.65 -10.72
N ARG A 58 -12.59 13.52 -11.71
CA ARG A 58 -13.87 14.21 -11.86
C ARG A 58 -14.90 13.35 -12.56
N SER A 59 -14.49 12.48 -13.50
CA SER A 59 -15.42 11.54 -14.14
C SER A 59 -15.87 10.44 -13.18
N ILE A 60 -14.96 9.94 -12.34
CA ILE A 60 -15.26 8.87 -11.38
C ILE A 60 -14.68 9.20 -9.99
N PRO A 61 -15.47 9.04 -8.90
CA PRO A 61 -14.95 9.20 -7.55
C PRO A 61 -13.79 8.24 -7.25
N HIS A 62 -12.64 8.82 -6.88
CA HIS A 62 -11.47 8.10 -6.40
C HIS A 62 -11.22 8.44 -4.93
N TYR A 63 -11.06 7.41 -4.11
CA TYR A 63 -10.78 7.51 -2.67
C TYR A 63 -9.39 6.96 -2.33
N LEU A 64 -8.90 7.30 -1.13
CA LEU A 64 -7.57 6.91 -0.63
C LEU A 64 -6.41 7.40 -1.51
N ILE A 65 -6.60 8.60 -2.06
CA ILE A 65 -5.59 9.37 -2.79
C ILE A 65 -5.45 10.71 -2.09
N ASP A 66 -4.23 11.22 -1.93
CA ASP A 66 -3.96 12.52 -1.28
C ASP A 66 -4.50 12.64 0.17
N ILE A 67 -4.53 11.51 0.88
CA ILE A 67 -5.02 11.40 2.27
C ILE A 67 -3.93 11.65 3.32
N CYS A 68 -2.67 11.75 2.91
CA CYS A 68 -1.51 11.85 3.79
C CYS A 68 -0.53 12.92 3.28
N GLU A 69 0.04 13.73 4.18
CA GLU A 69 1.16 14.60 3.84
C GLU A 69 2.46 13.79 3.69
N PRO A 70 3.41 14.20 2.84
CA PRO A 70 4.67 13.48 2.65
C PRO A 70 5.50 13.24 3.92
N THR A 71 5.39 14.14 4.91
CA THR A 71 6.10 14.04 6.18
C THR A 71 5.44 13.07 7.18
N GLN A 72 4.26 12.55 6.86
CA GLN A 72 3.51 11.65 7.71
C GLN A 72 3.73 10.19 7.30
N THR A 73 3.76 9.29 8.28
CA THR A 73 3.78 7.85 8.00
C THR A 73 2.35 7.32 7.94
N LEU A 74 1.93 6.77 6.81
CA LEU A 74 0.67 6.05 6.70
C LEU A 74 0.91 4.54 6.84
N THR A 75 0.47 3.94 7.93
CA THR A 75 0.63 2.50 8.13
C THR A 75 -0.45 1.71 7.37
N VAL A 76 -0.21 0.42 7.16
CA VAL A 76 -1.24 -0.48 6.62
C VAL A 76 -2.48 -0.56 7.53
N ALA A 77 -2.31 -0.34 8.84
CA ALA A 77 -3.39 -0.35 9.80
C ALA A 77 -4.30 0.89 9.60
N ASP A 78 -3.69 2.07 9.43
CA ASP A 78 -4.42 3.32 9.13
C ASP A 78 -5.13 3.25 7.79
N TYR A 79 -4.47 2.69 6.77
CA TYR A 79 -5.07 2.45 5.46
C TYR A 79 -6.28 1.51 5.56
N GLN A 80 -6.14 0.40 6.31
CA GLN A 80 -7.19 -0.59 6.48
C GLN A 80 -8.44 0.03 7.11
N ASP A 81 -8.28 0.85 8.15
CA ASP A 81 -9.41 1.50 8.82
C ASP A 81 -10.15 2.45 7.88
N GLN A 82 -9.42 3.34 7.19
CA GLN A 82 -10.02 4.29 6.25
C GLN A 82 -10.72 3.57 5.09
N ALA A 83 -10.10 2.52 4.54
CA ALA A 83 -10.69 1.73 3.48
C ALA A 83 -11.95 0.98 3.96
N GLN A 84 -11.92 0.37 5.14
CA GLN A 84 -13.07 -0.36 5.69
C GLN A 84 -14.23 0.58 6.03
N GLU A 85 -13.94 1.77 6.55
CA GLU A 85 -14.93 2.82 6.78
C GLU A 85 -15.61 3.22 5.47
N LEU A 86 -14.84 3.43 4.39
CA LEU A 86 -15.39 3.73 3.06
C LEU A 86 -16.21 2.57 2.51
N ILE A 87 -15.73 1.32 2.62
CA ILE A 87 -16.46 0.13 2.16
C ILE A 87 -17.80 -0.05 2.89
N ASN A 88 -17.85 0.34 4.17
CA ASN A 88 -19.08 0.29 4.97
C ASN A 88 -20.01 1.46 4.65
N LYS A 89 -19.49 2.65 4.36
CA LYS A 89 -20.30 3.85 4.02
C LYS A 89 -20.82 3.83 2.59
N LEU A 90 -20.00 3.38 1.63
CA LEU A 90 -20.29 3.42 0.20
C LEU A 90 -21.14 2.23 -0.27
N LEU A 91 -22.00 1.70 0.61
CA LEU A 91 -23.01 0.68 0.35
C LEU A 91 -24.09 1.20 -0.62
N PHE A 92 -23.72 1.42 -1.88
CA PHE A 92 -24.65 1.67 -2.97
C PHE A 92 -24.81 0.38 -3.78
N GLY A 93 -25.88 0.25 -4.55
CA GLY A 93 -26.23 -0.97 -5.30
C GLY A 93 -25.24 -1.41 -6.40
N ALA A 94 -23.99 -0.96 -6.35
CA ALA A 94 -22.88 -1.28 -7.24
C ALA A 94 -21.67 -1.81 -6.44
N PRO A 95 -20.82 -2.68 -7.03
CA PRO A 95 -19.56 -3.08 -6.42
C PRO A 95 -18.66 -1.87 -6.17
N ILE A 96 -17.72 -1.98 -5.24
CA ILE A 96 -16.60 -1.04 -5.10
C ILE A 96 -15.37 -1.60 -5.83
N LEU A 97 -14.62 -0.77 -6.57
CA LEU A 97 -13.36 -1.20 -7.20
C LEU A 97 -12.17 -0.89 -6.29
N LEU A 98 -11.48 -1.91 -5.78
CA LEU A 98 -10.20 -1.76 -5.09
C LEU A 98 -9.05 -1.93 -6.09
N VAL A 99 -8.34 -0.86 -6.42
CA VAL A 99 -7.43 -0.82 -7.57
C VAL A 99 -6.04 -0.43 -7.15
N GLY A 100 -5.04 -1.26 -7.43
CA GLY A 100 -3.65 -0.90 -7.09
C GLY A 100 -2.64 -2.02 -7.22
N GLY A 101 -1.40 -1.69 -6.85
CA GLY A 101 -0.26 -2.62 -6.87
C GLY A 101 0.25 -3.03 -5.49
N THR A 102 -0.18 -2.36 -4.41
CA THR A 102 0.34 -2.63 -3.07
C THR A 102 -0.34 -3.87 -2.49
N GLY A 103 0.30 -5.03 -2.69
CA GLY A 103 -0.24 -6.31 -2.26
C GLY A 103 -0.57 -6.40 -0.76
N LEU A 104 0.16 -5.67 0.10
CA LEU A 104 -0.13 -5.63 1.53
C LEU A 104 -1.45 -4.89 1.85
N TYR A 105 -1.74 -3.79 1.14
CA TYR A 105 -3.01 -3.06 1.26
C TYR A 105 -4.18 -3.90 0.76
N ILE A 106 -4.00 -4.58 -0.39
CA ILE A 106 -5.03 -5.49 -0.91
C ILE A 106 -5.30 -6.62 0.09
N LYS A 107 -4.25 -7.25 0.62
CA LYS A 107 -4.38 -8.34 1.60
C LYS A 107 -5.04 -7.89 2.90
N SER A 108 -4.74 -6.67 3.39
CA SER A 108 -5.34 -6.17 4.63
C SER A 108 -6.86 -6.10 4.54
N ILE A 109 -7.39 -5.72 3.38
CA ILE A 109 -8.85 -5.68 3.12
C ILE A 109 -9.41 -7.06 2.83
N VAL A 110 -8.86 -7.76 1.82
CA VAL A 110 -9.45 -9.01 1.31
C VAL A 110 -9.42 -10.13 2.33
N ARG A 111 -8.38 -10.18 3.17
CA ARG A 111 -8.24 -11.21 4.21
C ARG A 111 -8.64 -10.71 5.59
N GLY A 112 -9.03 -9.44 5.72
CA GLY A 112 -9.31 -8.80 7.00
C GLY A 112 -8.18 -9.04 8.00
N MET A 113 -6.96 -8.65 7.63
CA MET A 113 -5.78 -8.89 8.46
C MET A 113 -5.97 -8.25 9.85
N LYS A 114 -5.64 -8.98 10.92
CA LYS A 114 -5.48 -8.41 12.25
C LYS A 114 -4.07 -7.85 12.36
N ILE A 115 -3.99 -6.52 12.47
CA ILE A 115 -2.74 -5.78 12.47
C ILE A 115 -2.53 -5.21 13.89
N PRO A 116 -1.41 -5.51 14.56
CA PRO A 116 -1.09 -4.92 15.86
C PRO A 116 -1.09 -3.39 15.77
N ARG A 117 -1.88 -2.74 16.63
CA ARG A 117 -2.05 -1.28 16.68
C ARG A 117 -0.93 -0.61 17.47
N VAL A 118 0.30 -0.88 17.03
CA VAL A 118 1.53 -0.38 17.62
C VAL A 118 2.15 0.59 16.63
N ALA A 119 2.24 1.88 16.99
CA ALA A 119 2.92 2.86 16.16
C ALA A 119 4.42 2.51 16.03
N PRO A 120 5.11 2.93 14.96
CA PRO A 120 6.57 2.85 14.90
C PRO A 120 7.19 3.65 16.04
N GLU A 121 8.15 3.06 16.78
CA GLU A 121 8.88 3.71 17.87
C GLU A 121 10.37 3.86 17.48
N PRO A 122 10.78 5.04 16.97
CA PRO A 122 12.12 5.24 16.40
C PRO A 122 13.26 4.99 17.40
N GLU A 123 13.08 5.41 18.66
CA GLU A 123 14.11 5.24 19.70
C GLU A 123 14.34 3.76 20.02
N LEU A 124 13.25 3.01 20.21
CA LEU A 124 13.31 1.56 20.44
C LEU A 124 13.94 0.84 19.24
N ARG A 125 13.57 1.22 18.01
CA ARG A 125 14.18 0.64 16.81
C ARG A 125 15.67 0.92 16.74
N SER A 126 16.11 2.13 17.05
CA SER A 126 17.52 2.49 17.07
C SER A 126 18.30 1.67 18.11
N GLN A 127 17.75 1.51 19.32
CA GLN A 127 18.34 0.68 20.36
C GLN A 127 18.47 -0.78 19.92
N LEU A 128 17.41 -1.37 19.36
CA LEU A 128 17.42 -2.75 18.87
C LEU A 128 18.40 -2.93 17.69
N GLN A 129 18.43 -1.97 16.77
CA GLN A 129 19.40 -1.96 15.68
C GLN A 129 20.84 -1.95 16.19
N GLY A 130 21.12 -1.20 17.27
CA GLY A 130 22.42 -1.16 17.93
C GLY A 130 22.90 -2.52 18.49
N LEU A 131 21.98 -3.42 18.83
CA LEU A 131 22.31 -4.80 19.25
C LEU A 131 22.73 -5.71 18.08
N GLY A 132 22.38 -5.31 16.86
CA GLY A 132 22.66 -6.09 15.65
C GLY A 132 21.65 -7.22 15.40
N GLN A 133 21.56 -7.63 14.13
CA GLN A 133 20.51 -8.54 13.66
C GLN A 133 20.56 -9.93 14.30
N LEU A 134 21.77 -10.49 14.49
CA LEU A 134 21.93 -11.81 15.07
C LEU A 134 21.35 -11.89 16.49
N GLN A 135 21.64 -10.88 17.32
CA GLN A 135 21.16 -10.80 18.70
C GLN A 135 19.65 -10.57 18.74
N CYS A 136 19.15 -9.63 17.91
CA CYS A 136 17.70 -9.39 17.78
C CYS A 136 16.95 -10.67 17.39
N TYR A 137 17.47 -11.45 16.44
CA TYR A 137 16.82 -12.67 16.02
C TYR A 137 16.86 -13.78 17.08
N GLN A 138 17.91 -13.84 17.90
CA GLN A 138 17.96 -14.73 19.07
C GLN A 138 16.92 -14.33 20.12
N MET A 139 16.78 -13.04 20.40
CA MET A 139 15.73 -12.52 21.30
C MET A 139 14.35 -12.89 20.77
N LEU A 140 14.09 -12.70 19.47
CA LEU A 140 12.83 -13.08 18.82
C LEU A 140 12.51 -14.56 19.02
N LYS A 141 13.49 -15.45 18.83
CA LYS A 141 13.32 -16.89 19.03
C LYS A 141 12.91 -17.27 20.46
N GLN A 142 13.33 -16.49 21.45
CA GLN A 142 12.98 -16.75 22.86
C GLN A 142 11.57 -16.27 23.19
N ILE A 143 11.18 -15.10 22.69
CA ILE A 143 9.89 -14.48 23.04
C ILE A 143 8.73 -14.92 22.14
N ASP A 144 9.00 -15.21 20.86
CA ASP A 144 8.00 -15.55 19.86
C ASP A 144 8.56 -16.60 18.86
N PRO A 145 8.65 -17.89 19.29
CA PRO A 145 9.12 -18.97 18.44
C PRO A 145 8.30 -19.14 17.16
N ILE A 146 7.00 -18.81 17.20
CA ILE A 146 6.08 -18.94 16.06
C ILE A 146 6.43 -17.91 14.98
N ALA A 147 6.64 -16.65 15.36
CA ALA A 147 7.10 -15.63 14.43
C ALA A 147 8.51 -15.94 13.90
N ALA A 148 9.42 -16.42 14.76
CA ALA A 148 10.78 -16.79 14.37
C ALA A 148 10.84 -17.94 13.33
N GLN A 149 9.84 -18.82 13.28
CA GLN A 149 9.76 -19.84 12.21
C GLN A 149 9.43 -19.24 10.84
N LYS A 150 8.70 -18.12 10.80
CA LYS A 150 8.24 -17.46 9.57
C LYS A 150 9.18 -16.35 9.09
N ILE A 151 9.89 -15.71 10.03
CA ILE A 151 10.80 -14.60 9.78
C ILE A 151 12.20 -15.16 9.55
N HIS A 152 12.80 -14.88 8.39
CA HIS A 152 14.17 -15.31 8.11
C HIS A 152 15.16 -14.57 9.01
N GLY A 153 16.25 -15.23 9.43
CA GLY A 153 17.24 -14.65 10.35
C GLY A 153 17.97 -13.39 9.83
N ASN A 154 17.89 -13.11 8.53
CA ASN A 154 18.43 -11.90 7.90
C ASN A 154 17.36 -10.81 7.65
N ASP A 155 16.09 -11.09 7.93
CA ASP A 155 15.00 -10.12 7.77
C ASP A 155 14.95 -9.20 8.99
N GLN A 156 15.81 -8.18 8.97
CA GLN A 156 15.94 -7.22 10.05
C GLN A 156 14.65 -6.43 10.27
N PHE A 157 13.97 -6.03 9.20
CA PHE A 157 12.73 -5.25 9.30
C PHE A 157 11.63 -6.01 10.06
N ARG A 158 11.37 -7.27 9.70
CA ARG A 158 10.35 -8.07 10.40
C ARG A 158 10.77 -8.47 11.80
N THR A 159 12.07 -8.73 12.01
CA THR A 159 12.61 -9.03 13.34
C THR A 159 12.40 -7.85 14.28
N LEU A 160 12.85 -6.66 13.88
CA LEU A 160 12.68 -5.44 14.67
C LEU A 160 11.21 -5.14 14.94
N ARG A 161 10.33 -5.29 13.94
CA ARG A 161 8.89 -5.06 14.13
C ARG A 161 8.27 -6.05 15.12
N ALA A 162 8.67 -7.31 15.10
CA ALA A 162 8.17 -8.32 16.03
C ALA A 162 8.61 -8.02 17.48
N LEU A 163 9.88 -7.65 17.67
CA LEU A 163 10.41 -7.22 18.97
C LEU A 163 9.74 -5.92 19.44
N GLU A 164 9.60 -4.92 18.57
CA GLU A 164 8.94 -3.64 18.85
C GLU A 164 7.52 -3.86 19.38
N VAL A 165 6.73 -4.70 18.70
CA VAL A 165 5.36 -5.04 19.13
C VAL A 165 5.39 -5.70 20.52
N TYR A 166 6.28 -6.66 20.76
CA TYR A 166 6.37 -7.32 22.05
C TYR A 166 6.77 -6.37 23.18
N TYR A 167 7.81 -5.54 22.99
CA TYR A 167 8.29 -4.65 24.05
C TYR A 167 7.28 -3.55 24.40
N ILE A 168 6.42 -3.15 23.46
CA ILE A 168 5.38 -2.15 23.71
C ILE A 168 4.14 -2.77 24.34
N THR A 169 3.74 -3.97 23.91
CA THR A 169 2.45 -4.57 24.30
C THR A 169 2.55 -5.65 25.38
N GLY A 170 3.75 -6.21 25.59
CA GLY A 170 3.99 -7.40 26.40
C GLY A 170 3.51 -8.72 25.74
N GLN A 171 2.96 -8.66 24.52
CA GLN A 171 2.41 -9.83 23.82
C GLN A 171 3.18 -10.12 22.53
N PRO A 172 3.48 -11.40 22.23
CA PRO A 172 4.10 -11.79 20.97
C PRO A 172 3.32 -11.31 19.74
N ILE A 173 4.01 -11.00 18.65
CA ILE A 173 3.34 -10.54 17.42
C ILE A 173 2.50 -11.65 16.80
N SER A 174 2.90 -12.92 16.96
CA SER A 174 2.17 -14.08 16.45
C SER A 174 0.81 -14.28 17.10
N GLU A 175 0.60 -13.81 18.34
CA GLU A 175 -0.68 -13.88 19.05
C GLU A 175 -1.64 -12.76 18.64
N GLN A 176 -1.10 -11.63 18.18
CA GLN A 176 -1.87 -10.45 17.78
C GLN A 176 -2.22 -10.45 16.27
N GLN A 177 -1.55 -11.29 15.49
CA GLN A 177 -1.78 -11.44 14.05
C GLN A 177 -2.81 -12.52 13.74
N GLY A 178 -3.54 -12.33 12.65
CA GLY A 178 -4.56 -13.26 12.17
C GLY A 178 -5.29 -12.71 10.96
N GLU A 179 -6.28 -13.43 10.49
CA GLU A 179 -7.12 -13.04 9.37
C GLU A 179 -8.59 -13.23 9.79
N ASN A 180 -9.44 -12.26 9.45
CA ASN A 180 -10.89 -12.34 9.58
C ASN A 180 -11.52 -11.80 8.29
N PRO A 181 -11.53 -12.60 7.20
CA PRO A 181 -11.98 -12.15 5.89
C PRO A 181 -13.42 -11.62 5.92
N PRO A 182 -13.77 -10.65 5.06
CA PRO A 182 -15.13 -10.14 5.00
C PRO A 182 -16.15 -11.17 4.52
N ASP A 183 -17.37 -11.11 5.05
CA ASP A 183 -18.47 -12.04 4.71
C ASP A 183 -19.17 -11.75 3.37
N TYR A 184 -18.74 -10.71 2.64
CA TYR A 184 -19.31 -10.36 1.34
C TYR A 184 -18.49 -10.92 0.17
N PRO A 185 -19.09 -11.18 -1.00
CA PRO A 185 -18.35 -11.75 -2.12
C PRO A 185 -17.33 -10.75 -2.70
N ILE A 186 -16.11 -11.23 -2.93
CA ILE A 186 -14.99 -10.48 -3.49
C ILE A 186 -14.56 -11.14 -4.81
N LEU A 187 -14.51 -10.37 -5.90
CA LEU A 187 -13.93 -10.80 -7.17
C LEU A 187 -12.51 -10.23 -7.30
N GLN A 188 -11.51 -11.06 -7.55
CA GLN A 188 -10.13 -10.60 -7.76
C GLN A 188 -9.73 -10.81 -9.22
N ILE A 189 -9.32 -9.74 -9.89
CA ILE A 189 -8.88 -9.70 -11.28
C ILE A 189 -7.40 -9.31 -11.30
N GLY A 190 -6.54 -10.27 -11.64
CA GLY A 190 -5.11 -10.05 -11.84
C GLY A 190 -4.80 -9.76 -13.30
N LEU A 191 -4.34 -8.54 -13.59
CA LEU A 191 -3.85 -8.18 -14.91
C LEU A 191 -2.42 -8.69 -15.09
N ASN A 192 -2.25 -9.55 -16.10
CA ASN A 192 -0.95 -10.03 -16.55
C ASN A 192 -0.60 -9.45 -17.92
N CYS A 193 0.69 -9.30 -18.20
CA CYS A 193 1.21 -8.83 -19.48
C CYS A 193 2.49 -9.59 -19.80
N GLU A 194 2.71 -9.87 -21.09
CA GLU A 194 3.99 -10.38 -21.60
C GLU A 194 5.14 -9.44 -21.23
N SER A 195 6.30 -10.00 -20.88
CA SER A 195 7.42 -9.26 -20.30
C SER A 195 7.95 -8.17 -21.24
N GLU A 196 8.07 -8.44 -22.54
CA GLU A 196 8.58 -7.47 -23.52
C GLU A 196 7.63 -6.28 -23.68
N ALA A 197 6.33 -6.55 -23.79
CA ALA A 197 5.31 -5.51 -23.87
C ALA A 197 5.26 -4.67 -22.59
N LEU A 198 5.50 -5.30 -21.42
CA LEU A 198 5.58 -4.61 -20.14
C LEU A 198 6.77 -3.63 -20.10
N THR A 199 7.96 -4.08 -20.51
CA THR A 199 9.16 -3.23 -20.58
C THR A 199 8.93 -2.01 -21.46
N HIS A 200 8.38 -2.21 -22.67
CA HIS A 200 8.08 -1.12 -23.58
C HIS A 200 7.06 -0.12 -22.99
N ARG A 201 6.02 -0.62 -22.30
CA ARG A 201 5.04 0.25 -21.62
C ARG A 201 5.67 1.04 -20.48
N ILE A 202 6.57 0.43 -19.71
CA ILE A 202 7.30 1.11 -18.64
C ILE A 202 8.16 2.23 -19.24
N GLN A 203 8.96 1.93 -20.27
CA GLN A 203 9.81 2.93 -20.93
C GLN A 203 8.99 4.13 -21.42
N LYS A 204 7.96 3.88 -22.24
CA LYS A 204 7.09 4.95 -22.77
C LYS A 204 6.44 5.77 -21.65
N ARG A 205 6.04 5.11 -20.57
CA ARG A 205 5.45 5.78 -19.41
C ARG A 205 6.47 6.69 -18.71
N THR A 206 7.70 6.22 -18.53
CA THR A 206 8.78 7.01 -17.93
C THR A 206 9.10 8.22 -18.81
N GLU A 207 9.24 8.05 -20.12
CA GLU A 207 9.43 9.15 -21.07
C GLU A 207 8.32 10.21 -20.94
N ASN A 208 7.06 9.78 -20.94
CA ASN A 208 5.91 10.67 -20.73
C ASN A 208 5.94 11.38 -19.36
N MET A 209 6.46 10.74 -18.29
CA MET A 209 6.61 11.38 -16.99
C MET A 209 7.64 12.51 -17.06
N MET A 210 8.78 12.28 -17.72
CA MET A 210 9.82 13.28 -17.90
C MET A 210 9.29 14.48 -18.68
N GLU A 211 8.57 14.25 -19.79
CA GLU A 211 7.94 15.32 -20.58
C GLU A 211 6.91 16.13 -19.80
N ARG A 212 6.20 15.49 -18.85
CA ARG A 212 5.21 16.15 -17.99
C ARG A 212 5.81 16.95 -16.85
N GLY A 213 7.13 16.94 -16.71
CA GLY A 213 7.86 17.69 -15.70
C GLY A 213 8.08 16.93 -14.40
N PHE A 214 8.35 15.62 -14.47
CA PHE A 214 8.64 14.81 -13.28
C PHE A 214 9.84 15.34 -12.48
N VAL A 215 10.89 15.82 -13.16
CA VAL A 215 12.06 16.42 -12.48
C VAL A 215 11.66 17.62 -11.64
N GLN A 216 10.78 18.49 -12.17
CA GLN A 216 10.29 19.67 -11.46
C GLN A 216 9.43 19.29 -10.26
N GLU A 217 8.65 18.20 -10.34
CA GLU A 217 7.94 17.66 -9.17
C GLU A 217 8.94 17.26 -8.07
N VAL A 218 10.00 16.53 -8.40
CA VAL A 218 11.03 16.13 -7.44
C VAL A 218 11.73 17.36 -6.83
N GLU A 219 12.12 18.33 -7.65
CA GLU A 219 12.73 19.58 -7.18
C GLU A 219 11.84 20.33 -6.18
N GLN A 220 10.53 20.43 -6.47
CA GLN A 220 9.57 21.08 -5.58
C GLN A 220 9.40 20.31 -4.27
N LEU A 221 9.37 18.98 -4.31
CA LEU A 221 9.30 18.14 -3.11
C LEU A 221 10.55 18.32 -2.24
N CYS A 222 11.74 18.31 -2.84
CA CYS A 222 13.01 18.55 -2.15
C CYS A 222 13.07 19.95 -1.53
N GLN A 223 12.63 20.99 -2.25
CA GLN A 223 12.59 22.36 -1.72
C GLN A 223 11.62 22.50 -0.54
N LYS A 224 10.48 21.80 -0.59
CA LYS A 224 9.42 21.94 0.43
C LYS A 224 9.67 21.09 1.68
N TYR A 225 10.18 19.88 1.51
CA TYR A 225 10.27 18.88 2.60
C TYR A 225 11.70 18.46 2.94
N GLY A 226 12.70 18.93 2.19
CA GLY A 226 14.10 18.51 2.31
C GLY A 226 14.42 17.25 1.51
N THR A 227 15.70 17.06 1.22
CA THR A 227 16.22 15.91 0.47
C THR A 227 16.24 14.61 1.28
N GLU A 228 16.15 14.71 2.62
CA GLU A 228 16.10 13.58 3.56
C GLU A 228 14.69 13.00 3.70
N LEU A 229 13.73 13.44 2.88
CA LEU A 229 12.38 12.92 2.89
C LEU A 229 12.39 11.46 2.46
N SER A 230 12.14 10.53 3.40
CA SER A 230 12.14 9.08 3.15
C SER A 230 11.30 8.61 1.94
N LEU A 231 10.25 9.34 1.56
CA LEU A 231 9.46 9.01 0.37
C LEU A 231 10.23 9.14 -0.94
N LEU A 232 11.29 9.96 -0.97
CA LEU A 232 12.19 10.10 -2.12
C LEU A 232 13.01 8.83 -2.38
N GLU A 233 13.10 7.90 -1.42
CA GLU A 233 13.69 6.56 -1.64
C GLU A 233 12.80 5.63 -2.49
N THR A 234 11.63 6.11 -2.92
CA THR A 234 10.74 5.34 -3.80
C THR A 234 11.32 5.31 -5.21
N LEU A 235 11.21 4.14 -5.87
CA LEU A 235 11.57 3.96 -7.29
C LEU A 235 11.04 5.11 -8.17
N GLY A 236 11.93 5.68 -8.97
CA GLY A 236 11.70 6.84 -9.83
C GLY A 236 12.03 8.18 -9.15
N TYR A 237 11.88 8.31 -7.83
CA TYR A 237 12.21 9.54 -7.09
C TYR A 237 13.64 9.54 -6.55
N GLN A 238 14.25 8.36 -6.39
CA GLN A 238 15.58 8.21 -5.81
C GLN A 238 16.68 8.47 -6.84
N GLU A 239 16.44 8.07 -8.09
CA GLU A 239 17.33 8.18 -9.25
C GLU A 239 17.50 9.61 -9.76
#